data_AF-A0A7C4R5H5-F1
#
_entry.id   AF-A0A7C4R5H5-F1
#
_cell.length_a   1.000
_cell.length_b   1.000
_cell.length_c   1.000
_cell.angle_alpha   90.00
_cell.angle_beta   90.00
_cell.angle_gamma   90.00
#
_symmetry.space_group_name_H-M   'P 1'
#
loop_
_entity.id
_entity.type
_entity.pdbx_description
1 polymer ?
#
loop_
_entity_poly.entity_id
_entity_poly.type
_entity_poly.pdbx_seq_one_letter_code
_entity_poly.pdbx_strand_id
1 'polypeptide(L)'
;MLVYEGIYRWEGFGGRLRLPRGCCRLRIYDLARRAPEAVALLRPILVLVADVPESPLSVRSCAGHLATSIARDFAIAPSRMLYVEHVPESRYGREGEHVIPEEFVAVDFTWTEGGAMHPRWRTLQGPLLEAVRDLLATDAGPGGPGP
;
A
#
# COMPACT_ATOMS: atom_id res chain seq x y z
N MET A 1 -2.21 -14.85 1.94
CA MET A 1 -3.63 -14.92 1.55
C MET A 1 -4.15 -13.50 1.41
N LEU A 2 -4.90 -13.20 0.35
CA LEU A 2 -5.59 -11.91 0.21
C LEU A 2 -6.66 -11.78 1.30
N VAL A 3 -6.63 -10.68 2.05
CA VAL A 3 -7.57 -10.36 3.13
C VAL A 3 -8.58 -9.31 2.67
N TYR A 4 -8.12 -8.35 1.87
CA TYR A 4 -8.95 -7.28 1.32
C TYR A 4 -8.40 -6.82 -0.02
N GLU A 5 -9.28 -6.58 -0.99
CA GLU A 5 -9.00 -5.81 -2.19
C GLU A 5 -10.18 -4.88 -2.49
N GLY A 6 -9.88 -3.60 -2.76
CA GLY A 6 -10.91 -2.66 -3.20
C GLY A 6 -10.48 -1.21 -3.18
N ILE A 7 -11.45 -0.32 -3.44
CA ILE A 7 -11.29 1.11 -3.20
C ILE A 7 -11.58 1.38 -1.73
N TYR A 8 -10.53 1.70 -0.98
CA TYR A 8 -10.65 2.12 0.40
C TYR A 8 -10.83 3.63 0.46
N ARG A 9 -11.81 4.06 1.26
CA ARG A 9 -12.11 5.47 1.51
C ARG A 9 -11.85 5.73 2.98
N TRP A 10 -11.11 6.79 3.27
CA TRP A 10 -10.91 7.23 4.64
C TRP A 10 -11.62 8.56 4.86
N GLU A 11 -12.21 8.69 6.03
CA GLU A 11 -12.69 9.98 6.49
C GLU A 11 -11.52 10.84 6.97
N GLY A 12 -11.67 12.16 6.79
CA GLY A 12 -10.78 13.11 7.40
C GLY A 12 -10.88 13.08 8.93
N PHE A 13 -9.78 13.21 9.66
CA PHE A 13 -9.88 13.48 11.10
C PHE A 13 -10.34 14.93 11.32
N GLY A 14 -11.57 15.09 11.81
CA GLY A 14 -12.25 16.37 12.07
C GLY A 14 -11.71 17.19 13.25
N GLY A 15 -10.44 17.00 13.64
CA GLY A 15 -9.77 17.82 14.67
C GLY A 15 -9.35 19.20 14.14
N ARG A 16 -8.52 19.92 14.92
CA ARG A 16 -8.03 21.28 14.60
C ARG A 16 -7.35 21.42 13.23
N LEU A 17 -6.88 20.30 12.67
CA LEU A 17 -6.15 20.23 11.41
C LEU A 17 -7.01 19.91 10.18
N ARG A 18 -8.31 19.57 10.34
CA ARG A 18 -9.24 19.21 9.25
C ARG A 18 -8.57 18.34 8.17
N LEU A 19 -8.04 17.18 8.57
CA LEU A 19 -7.31 16.32 7.63
C LEU A 19 -8.21 15.92 6.46
N PRO A 20 -7.68 15.88 5.24
CA PRO A 20 -8.50 15.75 4.05
C PRO A 20 -8.96 14.29 3.84
N ARG A 21 -10.20 14.14 3.38
CA ARG A 21 -10.79 12.85 2.98
C ARG A 21 -10.28 12.44 1.61
N GLY A 22 -10.13 11.15 1.38
CA GLY A 22 -9.67 10.64 0.08
C GLY A 22 -9.96 9.16 -0.10
N CYS A 23 -9.46 8.62 -1.21
CA CYS A 23 -9.54 7.20 -1.50
C CYS A 23 -8.27 6.69 -2.15
N CYS A 24 -8.06 5.38 -2.08
CA CYS A 24 -6.96 4.71 -2.74
C CYS A 24 -7.39 3.29 -3.12
N ARG A 25 -6.65 2.66 -4.03
CA ARG A 25 -6.70 1.21 -4.17
C ARG A 25 -5.97 0.63 -2.96
N LEU A 26 -6.61 -0.27 -2.24
CA LEU A 26 -6.04 -0.95 -1.09
C LEU A 26 -6.09 -2.46 -1.31
N ARG A 27 -4.94 -3.11 -1.09
CA ARG A 27 -4.81 -4.56 -1.03
C ARG A 27 -4.12 -4.92 0.28
N ILE A 28 -4.72 -5.83 1.05
CA ILE A 28 -4.16 -6.32 2.32
C ILE A 28 -3.92 -7.81 2.19
N TYR A 29 -2.71 -8.23 2.51
CA TYR A 29 -2.30 -9.63 2.51
C TYR A 29 -1.82 -10.06 3.89
N ASP A 30 -2.28 -11.22 4.34
CA ASP A 30 -1.68 -11.92 5.48
C ASP A 30 -0.68 -12.94 4.94
N LEU A 31 0.61 -12.62 5.08
CA LEU A 31 1.72 -13.44 4.60
C LEU A 31 1.93 -14.67 5.50
N ALA A 32 1.64 -14.56 6.80
CA ALA A 32 1.76 -15.69 7.74
C ALA A 32 0.77 -16.81 7.39
N ARG A 33 -0.41 -16.47 6.87
CA ARG A 33 -1.39 -17.48 6.38
C ARG A 33 -1.00 -18.12 5.04
N ARG A 34 -0.05 -17.55 4.28
CA ARG A 34 0.37 -18.09 2.97
C ARG A 34 1.51 -19.10 3.12
N ALA A 35 2.44 -18.83 4.02
CA ALA A 35 3.59 -19.69 4.27
C ALA A 35 3.83 -19.83 5.78
N PRO A 36 3.00 -20.61 6.50
CA PRO A 36 3.11 -20.78 7.96
C PRO A 36 4.46 -21.35 8.40
N GLU A 37 5.15 -22.06 7.51
CA GLU A 37 6.42 -22.74 7.75
C GLU A 37 7.65 -21.90 7.37
N ALA A 38 7.46 -20.77 6.68
CA ALA A 38 8.53 -19.82 6.42
C ALA A 38 8.75 -18.97 7.69
N VAL A 39 10.02 -18.73 8.04
CA VAL A 39 10.47 -17.90 9.18
C VAL A 39 9.49 -16.76 9.46
N ALA A 40 9.01 -16.67 10.70
CA ALA A 40 8.03 -15.69 11.14
C ALA A 40 8.43 -14.27 10.69
N LEU A 41 7.76 -13.77 9.65
CA LEU A 41 7.95 -12.41 9.18
C LEU A 41 7.58 -11.45 10.31
N LEU A 42 8.49 -10.55 10.70
CA LEU A 42 8.26 -9.57 11.76
C LEU A 42 7.04 -8.69 11.45
N ARG A 43 6.84 -8.36 10.15
CA ARG A 43 5.70 -7.58 9.63
C ARG A 43 4.91 -8.45 8.64
N PRO A 44 4.09 -9.41 9.11
CA PRO A 44 3.44 -10.39 8.26
C PRO A 44 2.20 -9.84 7.53
N ILE A 45 1.72 -8.65 7.91
CA ILE A 45 0.57 -8.02 7.25
C ILE A 45 1.08 -7.01 6.25
N LEU A 46 1.00 -7.35 4.97
CA LEU A 46 1.39 -6.48 3.88
C LEU A 46 0.20 -5.63 3.44
N VAL A 47 0.36 -4.32 3.50
CA VAL A 47 -0.62 -3.32 3.09
C VAL A 47 -0.08 -2.63 1.86
N LEU A 48 -0.68 -2.92 0.69
CA LEU A 48 -0.39 -2.22 -0.55
C LEU A 48 -1.45 -1.15 -0.80
N VAL A 49 -0.98 0.06 -1.07
CA VAL A 49 -1.82 1.20 -1.43
C VAL A 49 -1.36 1.78 -2.76
N ALA A 50 -2.29 2.14 -3.63
CA ALA A 50 -1.99 2.82 -4.88
C ALA A 50 -2.96 3.98 -5.11
N ASP A 51 -2.46 5.01 -5.79
CA ASP A 51 -3.28 6.15 -6.22
C ASP A 51 -4.41 5.68 -7.14
N VAL A 52 -5.54 6.39 -7.09
CA VAL A 52 -6.68 6.17 -7.96
C VAL A 52 -7.15 7.51 -8.54
N PRO A 53 -7.59 7.57 -9.81
CA PRO A 53 -7.96 8.82 -10.47
C PRO A 53 -9.07 9.61 -9.76
N GLU A 54 -9.93 8.92 -9.01
CA GLU A 54 -11.06 9.52 -8.30
C GLU A 54 -10.64 10.26 -7.02
N SER A 55 -9.42 10.04 -6.54
CA SER A 55 -8.94 10.68 -5.32
C SER A 55 -8.39 12.08 -5.61
N PRO A 56 -8.84 13.12 -4.90
CA PRO A 56 -8.24 14.45 -5.00
C PRO A 56 -6.87 14.56 -4.29
N LEU A 57 -6.44 13.49 -3.62
CA LEU A 57 -5.20 13.42 -2.83
C LEU A 57 -4.39 12.22 -3.26
N SER A 58 -3.07 12.36 -3.27
CA SER A 58 -2.18 11.21 -3.43
C SER A 58 -2.00 10.45 -2.12
N VAL A 59 -1.86 9.13 -2.22
CA VAL A 59 -1.44 8.21 -1.17
C VAL A 59 -0.21 8.78 -0.45
N ARG A 60 0.78 9.23 -1.22
CA ARG A 60 2.04 9.76 -0.68
C ARG A 60 1.83 11.00 0.21
N SER A 61 0.94 11.91 -0.19
CA SER A 61 0.64 13.12 0.60
C SER A 61 -0.05 12.83 1.93
N CYS A 62 -0.76 11.69 2.01
CA CYS A 62 -1.58 11.30 3.15
C CYS A 62 -1.07 10.02 3.84
N ALA A 63 0.16 9.58 3.58
CA ALA A 63 0.65 8.25 3.97
C ALA A 63 0.48 7.94 5.46
N GLY A 64 0.79 8.88 6.35
CA GLY A 64 0.62 8.70 7.79
C GLY A 64 -0.85 8.58 8.22
N HIS A 65 -1.72 9.43 7.66
CA HIS A 65 -3.16 9.39 7.93
C HIS A 65 -3.80 8.11 7.39
N LEU A 66 -3.39 7.71 6.19
CA LEU A 66 -3.85 6.49 5.53
C LEU A 66 -3.40 5.24 6.30
N ALA A 67 -2.12 5.14 6.66
CA ALA A 67 -1.60 4.04 7.47
C ALA A 67 -2.31 3.94 8.83
N THR A 68 -2.56 5.08 9.49
CA THR A 68 -3.31 5.13 10.76
C THR A 68 -4.74 4.64 10.60
N SER A 69 -5.42 5.11 9.55
CA SER A 69 -6.81 4.74 9.28
C SER A 69 -6.94 3.25 8.93
N ILE A 70 -6.04 2.72 8.09
CA ILE A 70 -5.99 1.29 7.77
C ILE A 70 -5.69 0.45 9.01
N ALA A 71 -4.71 0.85 9.83
CA ALA A 71 -4.35 0.12 11.04
C ALA A 71 -5.55 0.00 11.99
N ARG A 72 -6.28 1.10 12.19
CA ARG A 72 -7.49 1.13 13.02
C ARG A 72 -8.61 0.30 12.41
N ASP A 73 -8.97 0.57 11.15
CA ASP A 73 -10.18 0.02 10.53
C ASP A 73 -10.08 -1.49 10.28
N PHE A 74 -8.86 -2.00 10.05
CA PHE A 74 -8.59 -3.43 9.86
C PHE A 74 -7.99 -4.10 11.10
N ALA A 75 -7.94 -3.40 12.24
CA ALA A 75 -7.36 -3.88 13.50
C ALA A 75 -5.94 -4.47 13.36
N ILE A 76 -5.10 -3.83 12.56
CA ILE A 76 -3.72 -4.26 12.30
C ILE A 76 -2.80 -3.57 13.32
N ALA A 77 -2.09 -4.37 14.11
CA ALA A 77 -1.05 -3.83 14.99
C ALA A 77 0.05 -3.15 14.16
N PRO A 78 0.43 -1.89 14.47
CA PRO A 78 1.46 -1.16 13.72
C PRO A 78 2.78 -1.91 13.53
N SER A 79 3.23 -2.63 14.56
CA SER A 79 4.46 -3.44 14.53
C SER A 79 4.40 -4.61 13.55
N ARG A 80 3.21 -5.02 13.12
CA ARG A 80 2.98 -6.13 12.20
C ARG A 80 2.68 -5.69 10.76
N MET A 81 2.48 -4.39 10.53
CA MET A 81 2.10 -3.83 9.24
C MET A 81 3.33 -3.48 8.41
N LEU A 82 3.54 -4.09 7.25
CA LEU A 82 4.42 -3.61 6.20
C LEU A 82 3.60 -2.76 5.22
N TYR A 83 3.76 -1.43 5.27
CA TYR A 83 3.06 -0.50 4.39
C TYR A 83 3.88 -0.22 3.14
N VAL A 84 3.28 -0.40 1.97
CA VAL A 84 3.93 -0.26 0.67
C VAL A 84 3.04 0.59 -0.25
N GLU A 85 3.62 1.66 -0.78
CA GLU A 85 3.06 2.41 -1.90
C GLU A 85 3.40 1.68 -3.20
N HIS A 86 2.37 1.30 -3.95
CA HIS A 86 2.49 0.71 -5.27
C HIS A 86 2.22 1.80 -6.31
N VAL A 87 3.26 2.14 -7.07
CA VAL A 87 3.19 3.06 -8.20
C VAL A 87 3.16 2.21 -9.46
N PRO A 88 2.02 2.10 -10.17
CA PRO A 88 1.94 1.30 -11.38
C PRO A 88 2.82 1.88 -12.49
N GLU A 89 3.23 1.03 -13.45
CA GLU A 89 3.84 1.53 -14.69
C GLU A 89 2.91 2.55 -15.33
N SER A 90 3.47 3.66 -15.79
CA SER A 90 2.73 4.64 -16.56
C SER A 90 3.49 5.03 -17.81
N ARG A 91 2.74 5.27 -18.88
CA ARG A 91 3.27 5.72 -20.17
C ARG A 91 2.80 7.13 -20.45
N TYR A 92 3.71 7.97 -20.92
CA TYR A 92 3.42 9.36 -21.26
C TYR A 92 4.14 9.78 -22.55
N GLY A 93 3.73 10.92 -23.12
CA GLY A 93 4.13 11.36 -24.45
C GLY A 93 2.98 11.27 -25.45
N ARG A 94 3.13 11.88 -26.65
CA ARG A 94 2.03 11.89 -27.65
C ARG A 94 1.74 10.50 -28.20
N GLU A 95 2.73 9.61 -28.17
CA GLU A 95 2.64 8.23 -28.67
C GLU A 95 2.97 7.21 -27.57
N GLY A 96 3.07 7.64 -26.30
CA GLY A 96 3.44 6.77 -25.18
C GLY A 96 4.91 6.36 -25.19
N GLU A 97 5.77 7.20 -25.78
CA GLU A 97 7.19 6.95 -25.98
C GLU A 97 8.02 6.92 -24.68
N HIS A 98 7.50 7.49 -23.60
CA HIS A 98 8.17 7.50 -22.31
C HIS A 98 7.47 6.57 -21.31
N VAL A 99 8.27 5.73 -20.63
CA VAL A 99 7.80 4.77 -19.64
C VAL A 99 8.35 5.15 -18.28
N ILE A 100 7.47 5.34 -17.30
CA ILE A 100 7.79 5.39 -15.88
C ILE A 100 7.60 3.97 -15.35
N PRO A 101 8.66 3.29 -14.90
CA PRO A 101 8.56 1.90 -14.46
C PRO A 101 7.70 1.78 -13.21
N GLU A 102 7.10 0.61 -13.04
CA GLU A 102 6.42 0.24 -11.80
C GLU A 102 7.40 0.28 -10.61
N GLU A 103 6.96 0.88 -9.50
CA GLU A 103 7.74 0.99 -8.27
C GLU A 103 6.93 0.50 -7.05
N PHE A 104 7.62 -0.19 -6.14
CA PHE A 104 7.10 -0.53 -4.82
C PHE A 104 7.93 0.17 -3.76
N VAL A 105 7.32 1.06 -2.99
CA VAL A 105 8.00 1.89 -2.01
C VAL A 105 7.50 1.55 -0.61
N ALA A 106 8.35 0.94 0.21
CA ALA A 106 8.05 0.76 1.61
C ALA A 106 8.08 2.11 2.32
N VAL A 107 7.10 2.31 3.21
CA VAL A 107 7.05 3.50 4.06
C VAL A 107 7.16 3.07 5.51
N ASP A 108 8.21 3.56 6.15
CA ASP A 108 8.44 3.39 7.57
C ASP A 108 7.93 4.62 8.31
N PHE A 109 7.21 4.39 9.41
CA PHE A 109 6.58 5.43 10.21
C PHE A 109 7.09 5.39 11.64
N THR A 110 7.15 6.56 12.27
CA THR A 110 7.21 6.66 13.73
C THR A 110 5.79 6.61 14.26
N TRP A 111 5.43 5.54 14.96
CA TRP A 111 4.10 5.37 15.53
C TRP A 111 4.01 6.02 16.91
N THR A 112 2.96 6.81 17.11
CA THR A 112 2.65 7.50 18.37
C THR A 112 1.19 7.24 18.76
N GLU A 113 0.75 7.71 19.92
CA GLU A 113 -0.67 7.70 20.30
C GLU A 113 -1.55 8.43 19.27
N GLY A 114 -1.02 9.47 18.63
CA GLY A 114 -1.71 10.21 17.58
C GLY A 114 -1.68 9.56 16.18
N GLY A 115 -1.06 8.38 16.03
CA GLY A 115 -0.94 7.66 14.77
C GLY A 115 0.46 7.69 14.15
N ALA A 116 0.53 7.31 12.87
CA ALA A 116 1.75 7.22 12.07
C ALA A 116 2.26 8.61 11.66
N MET A 117 3.50 8.91 12.05
CA MET A 117 4.18 10.19 11.83
C MET A 117 5.53 10.00 11.14
N HIS A 118 6.09 11.09 10.61
CA HIS A 118 7.43 11.12 10.00
C HIS A 118 7.69 9.99 8.99
N PRO A 119 6.92 9.93 7.88
CA PRO A 119 7.10 8.90 6.86
C PRO A 119 8.52 8.94 6.28
N ARG A 120 9.12 7.75 6.13
CA ARG A 120 10.41 7.54 5.47
C ARG A 120 10.21 6.55 4.33
N TRP A 121 10.41 7.03 3.11
CA TRP A 121 10.25 6.23 1.90
C TRP A 121 11.55 5.49 1.57
N ARG A 122 11.39 4.21 1.22
CA ARG A 122 12.46 3.32 0.81
C ARG A 122 11.94 2.44 -0.31
N THR A 123 12.52 2.54 -1.49
CA THR A 123 12.24 1.61 -2.59
C THR A 123 12.52 0.18 -2.13
N LEU A 124 11.57 -0.73 -2.37
CA LEU A 124 11.78 -2.15 -2.11
C LEU A 124 12.82 -2.70 -3.07
N GLN A 125 13.72 -3.52 -2.53
CA GLN A 125 14.80 -4.14 -3.30
C GLN A 125 15.00 -5.59 -2.86
N GLY A 126 15.66 -6.36 -3.72
CA GLY A 126 16.06 -7.73 -3.42
C GLY A 126 14.87 -8.66 -3.13
N PRO A 127 15.03 -9.63 -2.21
CA PRO A 127 14.03 -10.70 -2.02
C PRO A 127 12.63 -10.23 -1.64
N LEU A 128 12.51 -9.09 -0.94
CA LEU A 128 11.21 -8.56 -0.53
C LEU A 128 10.43 -7.98 -1.71
N LEU A 129 11.13 -7.35 -2.67
CA LEU A 129 10.50 -6.86 -3.90
C LEU A 129 9.96 -8.03 -4.72
N GLU A 130 10.78 -9.07 -4.91
CA GLU A 130 10.39 -10.27 -5.66
C GLU A 130 9.20 -10.98 -4.99
N ALA A 131 9.21 -11.11 -3.66
CA ALA A 131 8.08 -11.69 -2.93
C ALA A 131 6.77 -10.92 -3.10
N VAL A 132 6.82 -9.58 -3.17
CA VAL A 132 5.63 -8.74 -3.43
C VAL A 132 5.16 -8.91 -4.87
N ARG A 133 6.07 -8.92 -5.85
CA ARG A 133 5.74 -9.14 -7.27
C ARG A 133 5.10 -10.51 -7.50
N ASP A 134 5.70 -11.57 -6.98
CA ASP A 134 5.18 -12.93 -7.08
C ASP A 134 3.79 -13.06 -6.46
N LEU A 135 3.57 -12.38 -5.33
CA LEU A 135 2.27 -12.32 -4.68
C LEU A 135 1.21 -11.69 -5.59
N LEU A 136 1.53 -10.56 -6.21
CA LEU A 136 0.59 -9.87 -7.11
C LEU A 136 0.35 -10.65 -8.40
N ALA A 137 1.37 -11.29 -8.96
CA ALA A 137 1.25 -12.13 -10.15
C ALA A 137 0.38 -13.38 -9.88
N THR A 138 0.48 -13.97 -8.69
CA THR A 138 -0.34 -15.13 -8.31
C THR A 138 -1.82 -14.77 -8.13
N ASP A 139 -2.11 -13.59 -7.56
CA ASP A 139 -3.47 -13.08 -7.38
C ASP A 139 -4.12 -12.68 -8.72
N ALA A 140 -3.32 -12.21 -9.67
CA ALA A 140 -3.75 -11.78 -11.00
C ALA A 140 -4.00 -12.95 -11.99
N GLY A 141 -4.45 -14.13 -11.52
CA GLY A 141 -4.74 -15.30 -12.36
C GLY A 141 -5.48 -14.99 -13.67
N PRO A 142 -5.43 -15.86 -14.71
CA PRO A 142 -5.30 -15.58 -16.16
C PRO A 142 -6.47 -14.85 -16.86
N GLY A 143 -7.02 -13.79 -16.27
CA GLY A 143 -8.20 -13.08 -16.73
C GLY A 143 -8.10 -11.54 -16.64
N GLY A 144 -6.89 -10.99 -16.51
CA GLY A 144 -6.69 -9.55 -16.73
C GLY A 144 -6.77 -9.21 -18.23
N PRO A 145 -7.44 -8.12 -18.64
CA PRO A 145 -7.54 -7.78 -20.05
C PRO A 145 -6.14 -7.46 -20.57
N GLY A 146 -5.72 -8.20 -21.61
CA GLY A 146 -4.62 -7.77 -22.47
C GLY A 146 -4.93 -6.41 -23.11
N PRO A 147 -3.90 -5.74 -23.66
CA PRO A 147 -3.96 -4.35 -24.13
C PRO A 147 -5.13 -4.06 -25.07
#